data_AF-A0A6S6TG39-F1
#
_entry.id   AF-A0A6S6TG39-F1
#
_cell.length_a   1.000
_cell.length_b   1.000
_cell.length_c   1.000
_cell.angle_alpha   90.00
_cell.angle_beta   90.00
_cell.angle_gamma   90.00
#
_symmetry.space_group_name_H-M   'P 1'
#
loop_
_entity.id
_entity.type
_entity.pdbx_description
1 polymer ?
#
loop_
_entity_poly.entity_id
_entity_poly.type
_entity_poly.pdbx_seq_one_letter_code
_entity_poly.pdbx_strand_id
1 'polypeptide(L)' 'MKNAVINARIESELKVDVEHILKNLGLSATQAINMFYQQIKLQRGIPFEIKMPNEETQQVIEES' A
#
# COMPACT_ATOMS: atom_id res chain seq x y z
N MET A 1 5.02 2.92 26.32
CA MET A 1 4.82 2.34 24.97
C MET A 1 6.18 2.22 24.31
N LYS A 2 6.50 1.06 23.70
CA LYS A 2 7.76 0.91 22.96
C LYS A 2 7.51 1.39 21.53
N ASN A 3 8.18 2.47 21.14
CA ASN A 3 8.17 2.93 19.76
C ASN A 3 9.13 2.05 18.95
N ALA A 4 8.69 1.60 17.77
CA ALA A 4 9.54 0.93 16.80
C ALA A 4 9.80 1.89 15.64
N VAL A 5 11.04 1.88 15.13
CA VAL A 5 11.42 2.70 13.97
C VAL A 5 11.36 1.83 12.73
N ILE A 6 10.68 2.32 11.70
CA ILE A 6 10.61 1.68 10.38
C ILE A 6 11.53 2.46 9.45
N ASN A 7 12.56 1.79 8.92
CA ASN A 7 13.46 2.34 7.91
C ASN A 7 13.33 1.53 6.63
N ALA A 8 12.95 2.18 5.54
CA ALA A 8 12.82 1.54 4.23
C ALA A 8 13.54 2.39 3.18
N ARG A 9 14.23 1.73 2.24
CA ARG A 9 14.77 2.39 1.06
C ARG A 9 13.69 2.42 -0.01
N ILE A 10 13.44 3.60 -0.55
CA ILE A 10 12.51 3.84 -1.65
C ILE A 10 13.19 4.71 -2.69
N GLU A 11 12.71 4.64 -3.93
CA GLU A 11 13.17 5.51 -5.00
C GLU A 11 12.75 6.96 -4.72
N SER A 12 13.65 7.90 -5.05
CA SER A 12 13.44 9.32 -4.75
C SER A 12 12.22 9.89 -5.47
N GLU A 13 12.00 9.49 -6.72
CA GLU A 13 10.86 9.93 -7.52
C GLU A 13 9.54 9.44 -6.91
N LEU A 14 9.46 8.14 -6.61
CA LEU A 14 8.30 7.54 -5.93
C LEU A 14 7.99 8.24 -4.59
N LYS A 15 9.02 8.59 -3.82
CA LYS A 15 8.84 9.33 -2.56
C LYS A 15 8.14 10.67 -2.81
N VAL A 16 8.64 11.45 -3.76
CA VAL A 16 8.14 12.80 -4.05
C VAL A 16 6.69 12.72 -4.52
N ASP A 17 6.39 11.82 -5.45
CA ASP A 17 5.04 11.65 -6.00
C ASP A 17 4.02 11.28 -4.91
N VAL A 18 4.37 10.30 -4.07
CA VAL A 18 3.50 9.87 -2.97
C VAL A 18 3.34 10.98 -1.92
N GLU A 19 4.39 11.71 -1.59
CA GLU A 19 4.30 12.84 -0.65
C GLU A 19 3.36 13.94 -1.16
N HIS A 20 3.34 14.22 -2.47
CA HIS A 20 2.38 15.15 -3.07
C HIS A 20 0.94 14.65 -2.94
N ILE A 21 0.69 13.37 -3.21
CA ILE A 21 -0.64 12.76 -3.06
C ILE A 21 -1.10 12.83 -1.61
N LEU A 22 -0.26 12.40 -0.66
CA LEU A 22 -0.58 12.41 0.76
C LEU A 22 -0.82 13.82 1.28
N LYS A 23 -0.05 14.82 0.82
CA LYS A 23 -0.26 16.22 1.17
C LYS A 23 -1.63 16.73 0.72
N ASN A 24 -2.08 16.35 -0.47
CA ASN A 24 -3.42 16.70 -0.96
C ASN A 24 -4.53 16.04 -0.13
N LEU A 25 -4.25 14.89 0.49
CA LEU A 25 -5.14 14.20 1.42
C LEU A 25 -5.01 14.71 2.87
N GLY A 26 -4.12 15.66 3.15
CA GLY A 26 -3.85 16.15 4.50
C GLY A 26 -3.14 15.13 5.41
N LEU A 27 -2.44 14.16 4.81
CA LEU A 27 -1.74 13.10 5.50
C LEU A 27 -0.22 13.25 5.39
N SER A 28 0.48 12.88 6.47
CA SER A 28 1.93 12.65 6.43
C SER A 28 2.25 11.21 6.02
N ALA A 29 3.46 10.99 5.50
CA ALA A 29 3.97 9.65 5.19
C ALA A 29 3.89 8.71 6.41
N THR A 30 4.22 9.21 7.61
CA THR A 30 4.15 8.43 8.85
C THR A 30 2.71 8.00 9.18
N GLN A 31 1.73 8.89 9.01
CA GLN A 31 0.31 8.54 9.21
C GLN A 31 -0.14 7.49 8.20
N ALA A 32 0.21 7.65 6.92
CA ALA A 32 -0.12 6.69 5.88
C ALA A 32 0.47 5.30 6.16
N ILE A 33 1.76 5.23 6.54
CA ILE A 33 2.42 3.97 6.92
C ILE A 33 1.72 3.35 8.13
N ASN A 34 1.41 4.13 9.17
CA ASN A 34 0.68 3.61 10.33
C ASN A 34 -0.69 3.04 9.96
N MET A 35 -1.45 3.75 9.11
CA MET A 35 -2.74 3.28 8.62
C MET A 35 -2.61 1.98 7.82
N PHE A 36 -1.59 1.87 6.98
CA PHE A 36 -1.29 0.65 6.23
C PHE A 36 -1.06 -0.56 7.14
N TYR A 37 -0.26 -0.40 8.21
CA TYR A 37 -0.07 -1.46 9.21
C TYR A 37 -1.36 -1.82 9.95
N GLN A 38 -2.19 -0.83 10.29
CA GLN A 38 -3.49 -1.11 10.92
C GLN A 38 -4.41 -1.89 9.98
N GLN A 39 -4.42 -1.56 8.69
CA GLN A 39 -5.19 -2.28 7.69
C GLN A 39 -4.71 -3.72 7.51
N ILE A 40 -3.38 -3.94 7.43
CA ILE A 40 -2.83 -5.30 7.40
C ILE A 40 -3.27 -6.11 8.62
N LYS A 41 -3.19 -5.50 9.82
CA LYS A 41 -3.59 -6.14 11.06
C LYS A 41 -5.08 -6.49 11.07
N LEU A 42 -5.93 -5.59 10.60
CA LEU A 42 -7.39 -5.75 10.57
C LEU A 42 -7.81 -6.83 9.58
N GLN A 43 -7.26 -6.79 8.37
CA GLN A 43 -7.64 -7.68 7.27
C GLN A 43 -6.91 -9.03 7.31
N ARG A 44 -5.86 -9.16 8.12
CA ARG A 44 -4.95 -10.32 8.11
C ARG A 44 -4.39 -10.60 6.71
N GLY A 45 -4.21 -9.55 5.91
CA GLY A 45 -3.82 -9.61 4.51
C GLY A 45 -3.32 -8.25 4.03
N ILE A 46 -2.85 -8.18 2.79
CA ILE A 46 -2.39 -6.93 2.20
C ILE A 46 -3.62 -6.12 1.74
N PRO A 47 -3.76 -4.83 2.14
CA PRO A 47 -4.95 -4.02 1.90
C PRO A 47 -4.96 -3.36 0.52
N PHE A 48 -4.52 -4.09 -0.48
CA PHE A 48 -4.69 -3.76 -1.89
C PHE A 48 -4.79 -5.07 -2.65
N GLU A 49 -5.59 -5.08 -3.71
CA GLU A 49 -5.66 -6.23 -4.61
C GLU A 49 -4.27 -6.44 -5.22
N ILE A 50 -3.69 -7.62 -5.00
CA ILE A 50 -2.46 -8.02 -5.68
C ILE A 50 -2.86 -8.33 -7.13
N LYS A 51 -2.92 -7.28 -7.96
CA LYS A 51 -3.13 -7.41 -9.41
C LYS A 51 -1.82 -7.83 -10.05
N MET A 52 -1.50 -9.11 -9.89
CA MET A 52 -0.56 -9.76 -10.79
C MET A 52 -1.40 -10.13 -12.02
N PRO A 53 -1.11 -9.64 -13.24
CA PRO A 53 -1.66 -10.25 -14.44
C PRO A 53 -0.98 -11.62 -14.59
N ASN A 54 -1.36 -12.57 -13.75
CA ASN A 54 -0.98 -13.96 -13.90
C ASN A 54 -1.99 -14.58 -14.85
N GLU A 55 -1.47 -15.34 -15.80
CA GLU A 55 -2.18 -15.95 -16.92
C GLU A 55 -3.44 -16.75 -16.50
N GLU A 56 -3.55 -17.12 -15.21
CA GLU A 56 -4.70 -17.81 -14.62
C GLU A 56 -6.01 -16.99 -14.61
N THR A 57 -5.97 -15.64 -14.70
CA THR A 57 -7.21 -14.83 -14.70
C THR A 57 -7.84 -14.64 -16.09
N GLN A 58 -7.29 -15.26 -17.13
CA GLN A 58 -7.96 -15.29 -18.45
C GLN A 58 -9.11 -16.31 -18.50
N GLN A 59 -9.10 -17.34 -17.64
CA GLN A 59 -10.09 -18.43 -17.72
C GLN A 59 -11.44 -18.13 -17.06
N VAL A 60 -11.53 -17.08 -16.22
CA VAL A 60 -12.78 -16.75 -15.50
C VAL A 60 -13.70 -15.82 -16.30
N ILE A 61 -13.21 -15.20 -17.38
CA ILE A 61 -13.98 -14.23 -18.18
C ILE A 61 -14.65 -14.88 -19.41
N GLU A 62 -14.34 -16.13 -19.74
CA GLU A 62 -14.87 -16.81 -20.94
C GLU A 62 -16.11 -17.70 -20.70
N GLU A 63 -16.61 -17.81 -19.46
CA GLU A 63 -17.79 -18.62 -19.11
C GLU A 63 -18.99 -17.79 -18.60
N SER A 64 -19.22 -16.57 -19.10
CA SER A 64 -20.48 -15.83 -18.88
C SER A 64 -21.02 -15.15 -20.12
#